data_AF-A0A7S3ED64-F1
#
_entry.id   AF-A0A7S3ED64-F1
#
_cell.length_a   1.000
_cell.length_b   1.000
_cell.length_c   1.000
_cell.angle_alpha   90.00
_cell.angle_beta   90.00
_cell.angle_gamma   90.00
#
_symmetry.space_group_name_H-M   'P 1'
#
loop_
_entity.id
_entity.type
_entity.pdbx_description
1 polymer ?
#
loop_
_entity_poly.entity_id
_entity_poly.type
_entity_poly.pdbx_seq_one_letter_code
_entity_poly.pdbx_strand_id
1 'polypeptide(L)'
;MEAFFRVLEKWTGFRFGGSGSNEGSWSPVRIRSGDGFVVCKSGNGVISRRDDPAKERDDEIFRMAEDPRVPAVSFEAVAGGQYLTVVRDGEVSMEDDRSELALWEVEGFRGGEMKLKNWKNGRYLRIQEDGRVSAEARKAKGGSAVLILHALGWKSRKPRRCVVLRSAKRPGFVAYRGGKVECGSRQELITEQDMLYMDYNPMTGLASFLTGNGRVLTGTSNSHLALGRLGWFKVENANEYQALSCPNGYLSVSSSGELSLTKETTPTDSNMFFITTGPTAPDTSSDSAPVSTTSRKVRGGIRIVDSSVSVPTRAQLPFEVVK
;
A
#
# COMPACT_ATOMS: atom_id res chain seq x y z
N MET A 1 27.27 -3.94 -4.71
CA MET A 1 26.10 -4.34 -3.89
C MET A 1 25.39 -3.13 -3.30
N GLU A 2 26.04 -2.33 -2.43
CA GLU A 2 25.44 -1.14 -1.81
C GLU A 2 24.76 -0.15 -2.78
N ALA A 3 25.35 0.10 -3.96
CA ALA A 3 24.78 1.04 -4.94
C ALA A 3 23.50 0.53 -5.62
N PHE A 4 23.36 -0.78 -5.81
CA PHE A 4 22.13 -1.38 -6.36
C PHE A 4 21.04 -1.41 -5.29
N PHE A 5 21.39 -1.74 -4.04
CA PHE A 5 20.44 -1.74 -2.93
C PHE A 5 19.99 -0.34 -2.57
N ARG A 6 20.83 0.68 -2.68
CA ARG A 6 20.39 2.09 -2.63
C ARG A 6 19.50 2.49 -3.81
N VAL A 7 19.53 1.78 -4.93
CA VAL A 7 18.63 1.98 -6.08
C VAL A 7 17.32 1.22 -5.86
N LEU A 8 17.32 -0.02 -5.35
CA LEU A 8 16.10 -0.70 -4.92
C LEU A 8 15.44 0.03 -3.73
N GLU A 9 16.17 0.37 -2.66
CA GLU A 9 15.73 1.23 -1.56
C GLU A 9 15.24 2.62 -2.01
N LYS A 10 15.68 3.11 -3.18
CA LYS A 10 15.24 4.40 -3.75
C LYS A 10 14.08 4.25 -4.75
N TRP A 11 13.81 3.06 -5.27
CA TRP A 11 12.79 2.78 -6.28
C TRP A 11 11.60 1.95 -5.75
N THR A 12 11.87 1.00 -4.86
CA THR A 12 10.90 0.11 -4.19
C THR A 12 10.80 0.43 -2.69
N GLY A 13 11.84 1.02 -2.13
CA GLY A 13 11.94 1.38 -0.73
C GLY A 13 11.83 0.24 0.28
N PHE A 14 12.41 -0.91 0.01
CA PHE A 14 12.55 -1.92 1.06
C PHE A 14 13.79 -1.62 1.90
N ARG A 15 13.66 -1.35 3.20
CA ARG A 15 14.81 -1.45 4.12
C ARG A 15 14.87 -2.88 4.66
N PHE A 16 15.92 -3.59 4.34
CA PHE A 16 16.17 -4.91 4.93
C PHE A 16 16.89 -4.68 6.25
N GLY A 17 16.11 -4.76 7.34
CA GLY A 17 16.63 -4.54 8.67
C GLY A 17 17.65 -5.61 9.05
N GLY A 18 18.91 -5.18 9.22
CA GLY A 18 19.88 -5.88 10.06
C GLY A 18 19.54 -5.63 11.52
N SER A 19 18.98 -6.61 12.21
CA SER A 19 19.00 -6.66 13.67
C SER A 19 18.90 -8.10 14.15
N GLY A 20 20.06 -8.68 14.51
CA GLY A 20 20.27 -9.58 15.67
C GLY A 20 19.47 -10.87 15.84
N SER A 21 18.40 -11.13 15.11
CA SER A 21 17.66 -12.39 15.09
C SER A 21 17.85 -13.03 13.71
N ASN A 22 18.18 -14.32 13.69
CA ASN A 22 18.35 -15.12 12.45
C ASN A 22 17.08 -15.24 11.59
N GLU A 23 15.99 -14.58 11.96
CA GLU A 23 14.82 -14.38 11.10
C GLU A 23 15.02 -13.06 10.34
N GLY A 24 15.41 -13.16 9.07
CA GLY A 24 15.58 -12.00 8.19
C GLY A 24 14.35 -11.09 8.16
N SER A 25 14.54 -9.82 7.85
CA SER A 25 13.44 -8.87 7.68
C SER A 25 12.67 -9.18 6.40
N TRP A 26 11.51 -9.84 6.52
CA TRP A 26 10.62 -10.14 5.39
C TRP A 26 9.49 -9.12 5.27
N SER A 27 9.05 -8.84 4.03
CA SER A 27 7.84 -8.05 3.77
C SER A 27 6.79 -8.89 3.03
N PRO A 28 5.54 -8.95 3.52
CA PRO A 28 4.48 -9.67 2.82
C PRO A 28 3.98 -8.86 1.62
N VAL A 29 4.02 -9.47 0.44
CA VAL A 29 3.66 -8.85 -0.83
C VAL A 29 2.77 -9.75 -1.67
N ARG A 30 2.03 -9.15 -2.60
CA ARG A 30 1.34 -9.80 -3.72
C ARG A 30 1.98 -9.32 -5.00
N ILE A 31 2.14 -10.21 -5.97
CA ILE A 31 2.65 -9.86 -7.30
C ILE A 31 1.45 -9.82 -8.25
N ARG A 32 1.24 -8.70 -8.94
CA ARG A 32 0.12 -8.50 -9.86
C ARG A 32 0.63 -8.18 -11.26
N SER A 33 -0.01 -8.70 -12.30
CA SER A 33 0.14 -8.19 -13.68
C SER A 33 -1.23 -8.07 -14.33
N GLY A 34 -1.50 -6.93 -14.99
CA GLY A 34 -2.83 -6.64 -15.53
C GLY A 34 -3.91 -6.74 -14.43
N ASP A 35 -4.89 -7.60 -14.63
CA ASP A 35 -6.00 -7.80 -13.67
C ASP A 35 -5.83 -9.04 -12.77
N GLY A 36 -4.71 -9.75 -12.87
CA GLY A 36 -4.48 -11.00 -12.13
C GLY A 36 -3.34 -10.92 -11.12
N PHE A 37 -3.46 -11.72 -10.07
CA PHE A 37 -2.40 -11.94 -9.08
C PHE A 37 -1.67 -13.23 -9.36
N VAL A 38 -0.36 -13.27 -9.10
CA VAL A 38 0.41 -14.51 -9.08
C VAL A 38 -0.04 -15.34 -7.88
N VAL A 39 -0.35 -16.61 -8.14
CA VAL A 39 -0.93 -17.56 -7.20
C VAL A 39 -0.11 -18.85 -7.21
N CYS A 40 0.12 -19.39 -6.03
CA CYS A 40 0.68 -20.73 -5.83
C CYS A 40 -0.45 -21.76 -5.88
N LYS A 41 -0.49 -22.58 -6.92
CA LYS A 41 -1.44 -23.69 -7.03
C LYS A 41 -0.95 -24.87 -6.20
N SER A 42 -1.87 -25.72 -5.74
CA SER A 42 -1.53 -27.05 -5.23
C SER A 42 -0.66 -27.81 -6.24
N GLY A 43 0.48 -28.36 -5.81
CA GLY A 43 1.40 -29.14 -6.66
C GLY A 43 2.43 -28.30 -7.40
N ASN A 44 3.08 -27.35 -6.71
CA ASN A 44 4.17 -26.47 -7.16
C ASN A 44 3.87 -25.52 -8.34
N GLY A 45 2.73 -25.63 -9.00
CA GLY A 45 2.39 -24.78 -10.15
C GLY A 45 2.18 -23.30 -9.78
N VAL A 46 2.60 -22.40 -10.67
CA VAL A 46 2.39 -20.96 -10.53
C VAL A 46 1.53 -20.44 -11.68
N ILE A 47 0.45 -19.74 -11.34
CA ILE A 47 -0.45 -19.13 -12.33
C ILE A 47 -0.75 -17.68 -11.95
N SER A 48 -1.26 -16.90 -12.89
CA SER A 48 -1.97 -15.67 -12.62
C SER A 48 -3.46 -15.93 -12.65
N ARG A 49 -4.14 -15.58 -11.56
CA ARG A 49 -5.60 -15.66 -11.48
C ARG A 49 -6.19 -14.27 -11.40
N ARG A 50 -7.19 -14.01 -12.24
CA ARG A 50 -8.03 -12.83 -12.12
C ARG A 50 -8.95 -13.05 -10.93
N ASP A 51 -8.67 -12.37 -9.83
CA ASP A 51 -9.41 -12.50 -8.58
C ASP A 51 -9.79 -11.15 -8.01
N ASP A 52 -10.73 -11.18 -7.06
CA ASP A 52 -11.13 -10.00 -6.31
C ASP A 52 -9.92 -9.42 -5.55
N PRO A 53 -9.42 -8.23 -5.90
CA PRO A 53 -8.25 -7.67 -5.24
C PRO A 53 -8.48 -7.37 -3.75
N ALA A 54 -9.73 -7.22 -3.32
CA ALA A 54 -10.08 -7.03 -1.90
C ALA A 54 -10.06 -8.32 -1.09
N LYS A 55 -10.09 -9.49 -1.74
CA LYS A 55 -10.00 -10.78 -1.07
C LYS A 55 -8.57 -11.25 -1.13
N GLU A 56 -7.81 -10.98 -0.07
CA GLU A 56 -6.48 -11.54 0.09
C GLU A 56 -6.59 -13.04 0.37
N ARG A 57 -5.74 -13.83 -0.31
CA ARG A 57 -5.68 -15.27 -0.16
C ARG A 57 -4.25 -15.68 0.18
N ASP A 58 -4.11 -16.67 1.04
CA ASP A 58 -2.82 -17.21 1.50
C ASP A 58 -1.93 -17.64 0.32
N ASP A 59 -2.55 -18.17 -0.74
CA ASP A 59 -1.88 -18.63 -1.95
C ASP A 59 -1.42 -17.51 -2.90
N GLU A 60 -1.72 -16.24 -2.60
CA GLU A 60 -1.31 -15.06 -3.37
C GLU A 60 -0.21 -14.24 -2.70
N ILE A 61 0.19 -14.63 -1.50
CA ILE A 61 1.04 -13.82 -0.64
C ILE A 61 2.42 -14.43 -0.55
N PHE A 62 3.41 -13.59 -0.76
CA PHE A 62 4.83 -13.94 -0.76
C PHE A 62 5.55 -13.13 0.32
N ARG A 63 6.47 -13.77 1.04
CA ARG A 63 7.52 -13.08 1.79
C ARG A 63 8.61 -12.71 0.82
N MET A 64 8.82 -11.41 0.62
CA MET A 64 9.95 -10.92 -0.14
C MET A 64 11.15 -10.70 0.78
N ALA A 65 12.31 -11.23 0.41
CA ALA A 65 13.59 -10.95 1.08
C ALA A 65 14.73 -10.73 0.10
N GLU A 66 15.67 -9.89 0.50
CA GLU A 66 16.97 -9.73 -0.15
C GLU A 66 17.86 -10.94 0.04
N ASP A 67 18.65 -11.23 -0.99
CA ASP A 67 19.83 -12.07 -0.85
C ASP A 67 21.02 -11.21 -0.39
N PRO A 68 21.70 -11.58 0.71
CA PRO A 68 22.82 -10.78 1.23
C PRO A 68 24.07 -10.81 0.33
N ARG A 69 24.12 -11.69 -0.67
CA ARG A 69 25.31 -11.92 -1.53
C ARG A 69 25.18 -11.25 -2.89
N VAL A 70 23.95 -11.00 -3.35
CA VAL A 70 23.70 -10.48 -4.69
C VAL A 70 22.56 -9.48 -4.69
N PRO A 71 22.58 -8.50 -5.62
CA PRO A 71 21.52 -7.53 -5.83
C PRO A 71 20.21 -8.15 -6.37
N ALA A 72 19.58 -9.03 -5.59
CA ALA A 72 18.37 -9.74 -5.98
C ALA A 72 17.50 -10.05 -4.77
N VAL A 73 16.21 -10.30 -5.03
CA VAL A 73 15.23 -10.70 -4.03
C VAL A 73 14.71 -12.11 -4.32
N SER A 74 14.28 -12.81 -3.28
CA SER A 74 13.50 -14.05 -3.37
C SER A 74 12.07 -13.80 -2.93
N PHE A 75 11.13 -14.55 -3.50
CA PHE A 75 9.72 -14.54 -3.12
C PHE A 75 9.33 -15.92 -2.59
N GLU A 76 9.09 -16.02 -1.28
CA GLU A 76 8.68 -17.25 -0.61
C GLU A 76 7.16 -17.25 -0.39
N ALA A 77 6.42 -18.21 -0.93
CA ALA A 77 4.98 -18.30 -0.72
C ALA A 77 4.65 -18.54 0.75
N VAL A 78 3.76 -17.73 1.32
CA VAL A 78 3.39 -17.88 2.73
C VAL A 78 2.62 -19.18 2.99
N ALA A 79 1.82 -19.62 2.02
CA ALA A 79 1.03 -20.85 2.14
C ALA A 79 1.87 -22.14 2.26
N GLY A 80 3.13 -22.15 1.79
CA GLY A 80 3.92 -23.37 1.68
C GLY A 80 5.41 -23.26 1.99
N GLY A 81 5.96 -22.05 2.18
CA GLY A 81 7.38 -21.83 2.43
C GLY A 81 8.29 -22.05 1.22
N GLN A 82 7.71 -22.29 0.04
CA GLN A 82 8.43 -22.53 -1.21
C GLN A 82 8.78 -21.22 -1.92
N TYR A 83 9.85 -21.21 -2.70
CA TYR A 83 10.33 -20.06 -3.44
C TYR A 83 9.88 -20.05 -4.90
N LEU A 84 9.49 -18.86 -5.38
CA LEU A 84 9.20 -18.60 -6.78
C LEU A 84 10.46 -18.78 -7.62
N THR A 85 10.54 -19.89 -8.35
CA THR A 85 11.78 -20.40 -8.95
C THR A 85 11.60 -20.66 -10.44
N VAL A 86 12.59 -20.29 -11.23
CA VAL A 86 12.64 -20.70 -12.63
C VAL A 86 13.10 -22.15 -12.72
N VAL A 87 12.30 -22.99 -13.35
CA VAL A 87 12.60 -24.40 -13.60
C VAL A 87 12.99 -24.61 -15.07
N ARG A 88 13.01 -25.86 -15.54
CA ARG A 88 13.42 -26.20 -16.90
C ARG A 88 12.58 -25.44 -17.93
N ASP A 89 13.24 -25.09 -19.03
CA ASP A 89 12.66 -24.39 -20.17
C ASP A 89 12.09 -22.98 -19.89
N GLY A 90 12.40 -22.39 -18.72
CA GLY A 90 11.95 -21.05 -18.36
C GLY A 90 10.54 -21.03 -17.76
N GLU A 91 9.95 -22.17 -17.46
CA GLU A 91 8.75 -22.25 -16.63
C GLU A 91 9.03 -21.75 -15.20
N VAL A 92 8.01 -21.24 -14.52
CA VAL A 92 8.11 -20.77 -13.15
C VAL A 92 7.26 -21.65 -12.25
N SER A 93 7.87 -22.15 -11.18
CA SER A 93 7.32 -23.10 -10.21
C SER A 93 7.61 -22.63 -8.79
N MET A 94 7.03 -23.31 -7.80
CA MET A 94 7.34 -23.17 -6.38
C MET A 94 8.26 -24.31 -5.96
N GLU A 95 9.49 -24.00 -5.52
CA GLU A 95 10.50 -25.00 -5.13
C GLU A 95 11.02 -24.73 -3.72
N ASP A 96 11.44 -25.77 -3.00
CA ASP A 96 11.88 -25.63 -1.59
C ASP A 96 13.25 -24.93 -1.46
N ASP A 97 14.06 -24.94 -2.53
CA ASP A 97 15.42 -24.42 -2.50
C ASP A 97 15.51 -22.95 -2.93
N ARG A 98 16.17 -22.14 -2.09
CA ARG A 98 16.55 -20.76 -2.40
C ARG A 98 17.82 -20.71 -3.25
N SER A 99 17.78 -21.34 -4.42
CA SER A 99 18.87 -21.37 -5.39
C SER A 99 18.98 -20.04 -6.17
N GLU A 100 20.02 -19.88 -6.99
CA GLU A 100 20.14 -18.73 -7.90
C GLU A 100 18.94 -18.61 -8.89
N LEU A 101 18.22 -19.71 -9.12
CA LEU A 101 17.00 -19.72 -9.94
C LEU A 101 15.78 -19.16 -9.20
N ALA A 102 15.84 -19.02 -7.88
CA ALA A 102 14.82 -18.39 -7.03
C ALA A 102 15.06 -16.89 -6.82
N LEU A 103 16.15 -16.34 -7.37
CA LEU A 103 16.54 -14.95 -7.19
C LEU A 103 16.13 -14.08 -8.38
N TRP A 104 15.62 -12.89 -8.07
CA TRP A 104 15.04 -11.95 -9.04
C TRP A 104 15.62 -10.54 -8.84
N GLU A 105 16.18 -9.97 -9.89
CA GLU A 105 16.51 -8.56 -10.00
C GLU A 105 15.21 -7.75 -10.21
N VAL A 106 14.99 -6.72 -9.39
CA VAL A 106 13.83 -5.82 -9.52
C VAL A 106 14.24 -4.59 -10.31
N GLU A 107 13.67 -4.41 -11.49
CA GLU A 107 13.91 -3.23 -12.33
C GLU A 107 12.67 -2.34 -12.33
N GLY A 108 12.84 -1.04 -12.10
CA GLY A 108 11.71 -0.11 -12.16
C GLY A 108 11.13 0.06 -13.56
N PHE A 109 9.82 0.33 -13.62
CA PHE A 109 9.07 0.56 -14.85
C PHE A 109 8.09 1.72 -14.72
N ARG A 110 7.39 2.05 -15.81
CA ARG A 110 6.54 3.25 -15.90
C ARG A 110 5.37 3.15 -14.92
N GLY A 111 4.97 4.28 -14.32
CA GLY A 111 3.73 4.37 -13.53
C GLY A 111 3.71 3.58 -12.22
N GLY A 112 4.88 3.25 -11.64
CA GLY A 112 5.00 2.47 -10.40
C GLY A 112 5.02 0.95 -10.62
N GLU A 113 4.94 0.51 -11.87
CA GLU A 113 5.19 -0.89 -12.24
C GLU A 113 6.67 -1.23 -12.12
N MET A 114 6.95 -2.51 -11.98
CA MET A 114 8.28 -3.10 -11.87
C MET A 114 8.42 -4.25 -12.86
N LYS A 115 9.64 -4.72 -13.07
CA LYS A 115 9.94 -5.94 -13.81
C LYS A 115 10.78 -6.82 -12.91
N LEU A 116 10.52 -8.12 -12.98
CA LEU A 116 11.30 -9.12 -12.27
C LEU A 116 12.14 -9.88 -13.30
N LYS A 117 13.46 -9.78 -13.19
CA LYS A 117 14.38 -10.48 -14.07
C LYS A 117 15.11 -11.54 -13.27
N ASN A 118 15.00 -12.80 -13.67
CA ASN A 118 15.65 -13.87 -12.95
C ASN A 118 17.17 -13.71 -13.01
N TRP A 119 17.81 -13.85 -11.85
CA TRP A 119 19.23 -13.61 -11.66
C TRP A 119 20.10 -14.56 -12.49
N LYS A 120 19.73 -15.86 -12.50
CA LYS A 120 20.53 -16.90 -13.15
C LYS A 120 20.44 -16.87 -14.67
N ASN A 121 19.22 -16.75 -15.22
CA ASN A 121 19.01 -16.89 -16.67
C ASN A 121 18.89 -15.53 -17.40
N GLY A 122 18.80 -14.41 -16.66
CA GLY A 122 18.68 -13.06 -17.19
C GLY A 122 17.38 -12.78 -17.95
N ARG A 123 16.32 -13.58 -17.73
CA ARG A 123 15.02 -13.45 -18.40
C ARG A 123 14.00 -12.82 -17.48
N TYR A 124 13.06 -12.10 -18.09
CA TYR A 124 11.98 -11.45 -17.35
C TYR A 124 10.83 -12.40 -17.07
N LEU A 125 10.32 -12.34 -15.84
CA LEU A 125 9.02 -12.85 -15.47
C LEU A 125 7.97 -12.25 -16.40
N ARG A 126 7.10 -13.11 -16.89
CA ARG A 126 6.01 -12.77 -17.79
C ARG A 126 4.78 -13.55 -17.39
N ILE A 127 3.69 -12.82 -17.27
CA ILE A 127 2.36 -13.39 -17.15
C ILE A 127 1.74 -13.37 -18.55
N GLN A 128 1.39 -14.55 -19.04
CA GLN A 128 0.74 -14.73 -20.34
C GLN A 128 -0.77 -14.50 -20.22
N GLU A 129 -1.44 -14.27 -21.35
CA GLU A 129 -2.89 -13.98 -21.39
C GLU A 129 -3.75 -15.13 -20.87
N ASP A 130 -3.26 -16.37 -20.99
CA ASP A 130 -3.87 -17.58 -20.44
C ASP A 130 -3.62 -17.76 -18.92
N GLY A 131 -2.92 -16.81 -18.30
CA GLY A 131 -2.55 -16.84 -16.89
C GLY A 131 -1.28 -17.64 -16.61
N ARG A 132 -0.59 -18.22 -17.59
CA ARG A 132 0.67 -18.92 -17.35
C ARG A 132 1.76 -17.95 -16.93
N VAL A 133 2.54 -18.32 -15.92
CA VAL A 133 3.71 -17.55 -15.46
C VAL A 133 4.98 -18.21 -15.97
N SER A 134 5.86 -17.42 -16.59
CA SER A 134 7.09 -17.91 -17.24
C SER A 134 8.20 -16.87 -17.14
N ALA A 135 9.45 -17.28 -17.36
CA ALA A 135 10.64 -16.45 -17.36
C ALA A 135 11.47 -16.72 -18.63
N GLU A 136 10.85 -16.54 -19.80
CA GLU A 136 11.48 -16.80 -21.11
C GLU A 136 11.84 -15.51 -21.87
N ALA A 137 11.32 -14.37 -21.41
CA ALA A 137 11.41 -13.12 -22.16
C ALA A 137 12.82 -12.50 -22.07
N ARG A 138 13.49 -12.37 -23.23
CA ARG A 138 14.80 -11.70 -23.40
C ARG A 138 14.75 -10.18 -23.21
N LYS A 139 13.59 -9.59 -23.48
CA LYS A 139 13.32 -8.17 -23.33
C LYS A 139 11.98 -8.05 -22.65
N ALA A 140 11.85 -7.14 -21.70
CA ALA A 140 10.56 -6.83 -21.12
C ALA A 140 9.63 -6.24 -22.20
N LYS A 141 8.52 -6.93 -22.47
CA LYS A 141 7.45 -6.54 -23.39
C LYS A 141 6.12 -6.51 -22.63
N GLY A 142 5.00 -6.26 -23.31
CA GLY A 142 3.67 -6.36 -22.70
C GLY A 142 3.48 -7.69 -21.95
N GLY A 143 3.05 -7.61 -20.69
CA GLY A 143 2.92 -8.74 -19.76
C GLY A 143 4.16 -9.03 -18.88
N SER A 144 5.27 -8.31 -19.07
CA SER A 144 6.46 -8.39 -18.18
C SER A 144 6.48 -7.33 -17.08
N ALA A 145 5.54 -6.39 -17.12
CA ALA A 145 5.33 -5.41 -16.07
C ALA A 145 4.48 -6.03 -14.96
N VAL A 146 4.94 -5.89 -13.73
CA VAL A 146 4.27 -6.36 -12.53
C VAL A 146 4.18 -5.25 -11.50
N LEU A 147 3.15 -5.27 -10.66
CA LEU A 147 3.07 -4.48 -9.46
C LEU A 147 3.40 -5.38 -8.27
N ILE A 148 4.36 -4.97 -7.45
CA ILE A 148 4.60 -5.58 -6.14
C ILE A 148 3.80 -4.78 -5.14
N LEU A 149 2.71 -5.36 -4.67
CA LEU A 149 1.76 -4.73 -3.75
C LEU A 149 2.01 -5.26 -2.36
N HIS A 150 2.05 -4.39 -1.35
CA HIS A 150 2.12 -4.87 0.03
C HIS A 150 0.80 -5.60 0.37
N ALA A 151 0.86 -6.73 1.06
CA ALA A 151 -0.35 -7.45 1.49
C ALA A 151 -0.88 -6.80 2.77
N LEU A 152 -1.86 -5.90 2.63
CA LEU A 152 -2.32 -4.95 3.67
C LEU A 152 -3.31 -5.54 4.67
N GLY A 153 -3.75 -6.78 4.46
CA GLY A 153 -4.69 -7.51 5.30
C GLY A 153 -4.17 -8.84 5.84
N TRP A 154 -2.94 -9.25 5.50
CA TRP A 154 -2.38 -10.54 5.88
C TRP A 154 -2.05 -10.59 7.38
N LYS A 155 -3.08 -10.83 8.19
CA LYS A 155 -3.01 -11.01 9.65
C LYS A 155 -2.23 -9.89 10.36
N SER A 156 -2.25 -8.67 9.82
CA SER A 156 -1.67 -7.50 10.50
C SER A 156 -2.49 -7.23 11.77
N ARG A 157 -2.03 -7.81 12.88
CA ARG A 157 -2.33 -7.36 14.25
C ARG A 157 -1.70 -6.00 14.56
N LYS A 158 -1.14 -5.31 13.55
CA LYS A 158 -0.61 -3.96 13.75
C LYS A 158 -1.73 -2.94 13.50
N PRO A 159 -1.97 -2.05 14.46
CA PRO A 159 -3.01 -1.05 14.36
C PRO A 159 -2.73 -0.09 13.20
N ARG A 160 -3.74 0.10 12.35
CA ARG A 160 -3.69 1.03 11.22
C ARG A 160 -3.61 2.45 11.78
N ARG A 161 -2.67 3.26 11.27
CA ARG A 161 -2.56 4.67 11.68
C ARG A 161 -3.72 5.45 11.06
N CYS A 162 -4.56 6.02 11.92
CA CYS A 162 -5.54 7.01 11.51
C CYS A 162 -4.79 8.21 10.93
N VAL A 163 -5.29 8.78 9.85
CA VAL A 163 -4.79 10.03 9.29
C VAL A 163 -5.86 11.08 9.17
N VAL A 164 -5.40 12.32 9.30
CA VAL A 164 -6.19 13.51 9.06
C VAL A 164 -5.55 14.22 7.88
N LEU A 165 -6.32 14.38 6.80
CA LEU A 165 -5.94 15.19 5.66
C LEU A 165 -6.65 16.54 5.77
N ARG A 166 -5.91 17.64 5.80
CA ARG A 166 -6.45 19.00 5.79
C ARG A 166 -6.08 19.68 4.48
N SER A 167 -7.06 20.17 3.73
CA SER A 167 -6.80 20.92 2.49
C SER A 167 -6.14 22.27 2.81
N ALA A 168 -5.14 22.66 2.00
CA ALA A 168 -4.57 24.01 2.05
C ALA A 168 -5.56 25.07 1.55
N LYS A 169 -6.37 24.73 0.53
CA LYS A 169 -7.32 25.63 -0.12
C LYS A 169 -8.63 25.80 0.64
N ARG A 170 -9.17 24.72 1.21
CA ARG A 170 -10.47 24.75 1.91
C ARG A 170 -10.28 24.46 3.40
N PRO A 171 -10.80 25.32 4.29
CA PRO A 171 -10.78 25.05 5.71
C PRO A 171 -11.66 23.84 6.04
N GLY A 172 -11.07 22.73 6.45
CA GLY A 172 -11.78 21.51 6.82
C GLY A 172 -10.88 20.27 6.77
N PHE A 173 -11.46 19.12 7.08
CA PHE A 173 -10.79 17.83 7.03
C PHE A 173 -11.46 16.94 5.99
N VAL A 174 -10.67 16.11 5.33
CA VAL A 174 -11.19 15.05 4.47
C VAL A 174 -11.74 13.94 5.34
N ALA A 175 -13.00 13.57 5.11
CA ALA A 175 -13.74 12.57 5.85
C ALA A 175 -14.56 11.68 4.93
N TYR A 176 -14.83 10.45 5.38
CA TYR A 176 -15.74 9.53 4.71
C TYR A 176 -17.16 9.63 5.28
N ARG A 177 -18.11 10.15 4.50
CA ARG A 177 -19.50 10.36 4.94
C ARG A 177 -20.50 9.96 3.88
N GLY A 178 -21.57 9.28 4.30
CA GLY A 178 -22.69 8.95 3.41
C GLY A 178 -22.28 8.18 2.14
N GLY A 179 -21.19 7.41 2.18
CA GLY A 179 -20.69 6.68 1.01
C GLY A 179 -19.71 7.45 0.12
N LYS A 180 -19.30 8.67 0.49
CA LYS A 180 -18.39 9.53 -0.27
C LYS A 180 -17.25 10.04 0.60
N VAL A 181 -16.15 10.42 -0.04
CA VAL A 181 -15.04 11.11 0.63
C VAL A 181 -15.11 12.58 0.23
N GLU A 182 -15.23 13.45 1.22
CA GLU A 182 -15.44 14.89 1.04
C GLU A 182 -14.63 15.69 2.06
N CYS A 183 -14.31 16.93 1.74
CA CYS A 183 -13.67 17.89 2.63
C CYS A 183 -14.76 18.75 3.29
N GLY A 184 -14.98 18.53 4.58
CA GLY A 184 -15.98 19.25 5.37
C GLY A 184 -15.71 20.75 5.50
N SER A 185 -16.56 21.44 6.25
CA SER A 185 -16.29 22.81 6.69
C SER A 185 -15.51 22.82 8.02
N ARG A 186 -14.76 23.92 8.26
CA ARG A 186 -14.00 24.15 9.51
C ARG A 186 -14.89 23.84 10.73
N GLN A 187 -14.45 22.94 11.62
CA GLN A 187 -15.03 22.60 12.95
C GLN A 187 -16.01 21.42 13.08
N GLU A 188 -16.02 20.47 12.15
CA GLU A 188 -16.86 19.27 12.32
C GLU A 188 -16.19 18.22 13.22
N LEU A 189 -16.97 17.60 14.10
CA LEU A 189 -16.55 16.41 14.85
C LEU A 189 -16.35 15.26 13.86
N ILE A 190 -15.16 14.66 13.87
CA ILE A 190 -14.86 13.46 13.09
C ILE A 190 -15.08 12.27 14.02
N THR A 191 -15.96 11.36 13.62
CA THR A 191 -16.15 10.07 14.28
C THR A 191 -15.19 9.04 13.71
N GLU A 192 -14.98 7.91 14.39
CA GLU A 192 -14.09 6.86 13.87
C GLU A 192 -14.51 6.34 12.49
N GLN A 193 -15.81 6.35 12.19
CA GLN A 193 -16.33 5.92 10.89
C GLN A 193 -16.00 6.90 9.76
N ASP A 194 -15.76 8.17 10.10
CA ASP A 194 -15.42 9.24 9.18
C ASP A 194 -13.91 9.29 8.89
N MET A 195 -13.09 8.63 9.71
CA MET A 195 -11.63 8.67 9.60
C MET A 195 -11.12 7.93 8.37
N LEU A 196 -10.00 8.44 7.86
CA LEU A 196 -9.18 7.73 6.90
C LEU A 196 -8.03 7.04 7.63
N TYR A 197 -7.64 5.90 7.12
CA TYR A 197 -6.45 5.19 7.52
C TYR A 197 -5.47 5.27 6.37
N MET A 198 -4.23 5.63 6.67
CA MET A 198 -3.20 5.64 5.66
C MET A 198 -2.31 4.44 5.89
N ASP A 199 -2.17 3.66 4.85
CA ASP A 199 -1.02 2.80 4.72
C ASP A 199 -0.01 3.55 3.84
N TYR A 200 0.92 4.21 4.51
CA TYR A 200 2.00 4.92 3.85
C TYR A 200 3.21 4.02 3.80
N ASN A 201 3.70 3.83 2.59
CA ASN A 201 4.99 3.24 2.35
C ASN A 201 5.98 4.41 2.18
N PRO A 202 6.72 4.83 3.23
CA PRO A 202 7.63 6.00 3.23
C PRO A 202 8.83 5.91 2.28
N MET A 203 8.77 4.92 1.43
CA MET A 203 9.88 4.18 0.87
C MET A 203 9.68 4.14 -0.66
N THR A 204 8.47 3.85 -1.13
CA THR A 204 7.99 4.18 -2.50
C THR A 204 7.43 5.60 -2.60
N GLY A 205 7.17 6.23 -1.45
CA GLY A 205 6.35 7.42 -1.36
C GLY A 205 4.88 7.16 -1.71
N LEU A 206 4.45 5.90 -1.87
CA LEU A 206 3.06 5.58 -2.16
C LEU A 206 2.26 5.45 -0.86
N ALA A 207 1.06 6.01 -0.85
CA ALA A 207 0.08 5.90 0.21
C ALA A 207 -1.21 5.29 -0.36
N SER A 208 -1.76 4.31 0.36
CA SER A 208 -3.14 3.87 0.18
C SER A 208 -3.98 4.49 1.29
N PHE A 209 -5.11 5.10 0.93
CA PHE A 209 -6.05 5.67 1.89
C PHE A 209 -7.29 4.78 1.98
N LEU A 210 -7.58 4.30 3.18
CA LEU A 210 -8.71 3.43 3.46
C LEU A 210 -9.74 4.19 4.28
N THR A 211 -11.01 3.99 3.97
CA THR A 211 -12.14 4.49 4.77
C THR A 211 -12.40 3.58 5.98
N GLY A 212 -13.16 4.05 6.97
CA GLY A 212 -13.54 3.24 8.15
C GLY A 212 -14.30 1.94 7.82
N ASN A 213 -14.92 1.83 6.64
CA ASN A 213 -15.53 0.59 6.15
C ASN A 213 -14.61 -0.26 5.26
N GLY A 214 -13.30 0.04 5.21
CA GLY A 214 -12.28 -0.74 4.53
C GLY A 214 -12.20 -0.57 3.01
N ARG A 215 -12.87 0.42 2.42
CA ARG A 215 -12.73 0.73 0.99
C ARG A 215 -11.52 1.61 0.73
N VAL A 216 -10.90 1.46 -0.43
CA VAL A 216 -9.68 2.18 -0.80
C VAL A 216 -10.01 3.35 -1.72
N LEU A 217 -9.47 4.52 -1.40
CA LEU A 217 -9.56 5.70 -2.25
C LEU A 217 -8.84 5.42 -3.57
N THR A 218 -9.57 5.53 -4.68
CA THR A 218 -9.10 5.09 -6.00
C THR A 218 -9.30 6.17 -7.04
N GLY A 219 -8.24 6.51 -7.77
CA GLY A 219 -8.32 7.37 -8.93
C GLY A 219 -8.84 6.64 -10.16
N THR A 220 -9.91 7.11 -10.79
CA THR A 220 -10.47 6.53 -12.01
C THR A 220 -9.93 7.22 -13.27
N SER A 221 -10.03 6.54 -14.42
CA SER A 221 -9.58 7.05 -15.73
C SER A 221 -10.26 8.35 -16.16
N ASN A 222 -11.45 8.63 -15.63
CA ASN A 222 -12.21 9.85 -15.92
C ASN A 222 -11.88 11.00 -14.96
N SER A 223 -10.74 10.93 -14.26
CA SER A 223 -10.33 11.92 -13.26
C SER A 223 -11.33 12.10 -12.10
N HIS A 224 -12.19 11.11 -11.89
CA HIS A 224 -13.03 11.03 -10.70
C HIS A 224 -12.35 10.21 -9.62
N LEU A 225 -12.65 10.57 -8.38
CA LEU A 225 -12.30 9.77 -7.21
C LEU A 225 -13.43 8.79 -6.92
N ALA A 226 -13.08 7.53 -6.69
CA ALA A 226 -14.02 6.48 -6.32
C ALA A 226 -13.54 5.75 -5.08
N LEU A 227 -14.47 5.03 -4.44
CA LEU A 227 -14.16 4.08 -3.39
C LEU A 227 -14.13 2.69 -4.00
N GLY A 228 -12.91 2.29 -4.37
CA GLY A 228 -12.62 1.02 -4.98
C GLY A 228 -11.97 0.05 -4.00
N ARG A 229 -11.30 -0.92 -4.59
CA ARG A 229 -10.59 -1.99 -3.88
C ARG A 229 -9.07 -1.81 -3.90
N LEU A 230 -8.57 -0.98 -4.81
CA LEU A 230 -7.15 -0.69 -4.98
C LEU A 230 -6.99 0.74 -5.43
N GLY A 231 -6.13 1.48 -4.74
CA GLY A 231 -5.76 2.82 -5.14
C GLY A 231 -4.56 3.26 -4.34
N TRP A 232 -3.63 3.92 -5.04
CA TRP A 232 -2.39 4.42 -4.47
C TRP A 232 -2.16 5.83 -4.98
N PHE A 233 -1.58 6.63 -4.11
CA PHE A 233 -1.17 7.98 -4.38
C PHE A 233 0.30 8.11 -4.04
N LYS A 234 1.10 8.66 -4.94
CA LYS A 234 2.42 9.15 -4.60
C LYS A 234 2.27 10.42 -3.78
N VAL A 235 2.89 10.41 -2.60
CA VAL A 235 3.02 11.54 -1.68
C VAL A 235 4.23 12.35 -2.14
N GLU A 236 3.98 13.54 -2.64
CA GLU A 236 4.99 14.48 -3.12
C GLU A 236 5.12 15.60 -2.08
N ASN A 237 6.24 15.63 -1.37
CA ASN A 237 6.51 16.62 -0.34
C ASN A 237 6.73 18.01 -0.96
N ALA A 238 5.98 19.00 -0.48
CA ALA A 238 6.12 20.41 -0.83
C ALA A 238 5.97 21.27 0.43
N ASN A 239 7.09 21.47 1.11
CA ASN A 239 7.19 22.14 2.42
C ASN A 239 6.38 21.42 3.51
N GLU A 240 5.52 22.15 4.23
CA GLU A 240 4.64 21.59 5.27
C GLU A 240 3.44 20.82 4.71
N TYR A 241 3.21 20.89 3.40
CA TYR A 241 2.11 20.25 2.71
C TYR A 241 2.61 19.15 1.78
N GLN A 242 1.74 18.20 1.50
CA GLN A 242 1.96 17.11 0.58
C GLN A 242 0.94 17.15 -0.54
N ALA A 243 1.40 16.95 -1.78
CA ALA A 243 0.54 16.67 -2.92
C ALA A 243 0.37 15.15 -3.06
N LEU A 244 -0.82 14.71 -3.44
CA LEU A 244 -1.14 13.29 -3.62
C LEU A 244 -1.42 13.03 -5.10
N SER A 245 -0.50 12.37 -5.81
CA SER A 245 -0.60 12.15 -7.26
C SER A 245 -0.84 10.68 -7.61
N CYS A 246 -1.58 10.43 -8.67
CA CYS A 246 -1.74 9.09 -9.26
C CYS A 246 -1.68 9.21 -10.79
N PRO A 247 -1.66 8.10 -11.55
CA PRO A 247 -1.61 8.17 -13.02
C PRO A 247 -2.72 9.02 -13.66
N ASN A 248 -3.84 9.21 -12.95
CA ASN A 248 -5.02 9.94 -13.42
C ASN A 248 -5.07 11.42 -12.97
N GLY A 249 -4.05 11.90 -12.25
CA GLY A 249 -3.93 13.29 -11.80
C GLY A 249 -3.61 13.46 -10.32
N TYR A 250 -3.58 14.71 -9.88
CA TYR A 250 -3.43 15.09 -8.48
C TYR A 250 -4.78 15.12 -7.77
N LEU A 251 -4.83 14.57 -6.55
CA LEU A 251 -5.98 14.74 -5.66
C LEU A 251 -6.22 16.23 -5.44
N SER A 252 -7.47 16.68 -5.58
CA SER A 252 -7.85 18.08 -5.45
C SER A 252 -9.13 18.21 -4.66
N VAL A 253 -9.25 19.31 -3.92
CA VAL A 253 -10.50 19.72 -3.25
C VAL A 253 -11.11 20.91 -3.98
N SER A 254 -12.35 20.75 -4.42
CA SER A 254 -13.12 21.82 -5.05
C SER A 254 -13.55 22.88 -4.02
N SER A 255 -14.03 24.03 -4.50
CA SER A 255 -14.61 25.05 -3.63
C SER A 255 -15.86 24.58 -2.89
N SER A 256 -16.58 23.56 -3.40
CA SER A 256 -17.73 22.93 -2.72
C SER A 256 -17.32 21.90 -1.66
N GLY A 257 -16.04 21.49 -1.63
CA GLY A 257 -15.52 20.46 -0.72
C GLY A 257 -15.51 19.06 -1.32
N GLU A 258 -15.88 18.91 -2.59
CA GLU A 258 -15.80 17.63 -3.29
C GLU A 258 -14.35 17.29 -3.63
N LEU A 259 -13.96 16.02 -3.41
CA LEU A 259 -12.66 15.53 -3.85
C LEU A 259 -12.72 14.99 -5.28
N SER A 260 -11.73 15.36 -6.08
CA SER A 260 -11.58 14.92 -7.48
C SER A 260 -10.10 14.76 -7.84
N LEU A 261 -9.81 14.38 -9.08
CA LEU A 261 -8.46 14.42 -9.63
C LEU A 261 -8.34 15.54 -10.67
N THR A 262 -7.28 16.33 -10.59
CA THR A 262 -6.95 17.32 -11.63
C THR A 262 -5.78 16.83 -12.46
N LYS A 263 -5.86 17.01 -13.79
CA LYS A 263 -4.79 16.62 -14.73
C LYS A 263 -3.65 17.64 -14.80
N GLU A 264 -3.44 18.37 -13.71
CA GLU A 264 -2.37 19.37 -13.63
C GLU A 264 -1.01 18.67 -13.68
N THR A 265 -0.04 19.27 -14.36
CA THR A 265 1.33 18.75 -14.45
C THR A 265 2.17 19.11 -13.23
N THR A 266 1.70 20.06 -12.43
CA THR A 266 2.34 20.55 -11.21
C THR A 266 1.24 20.84 -10.18
N PRO A 267 1.41 20.47 -8.91
CA PRO A 267 0.38 20.68 -7.90
C PRO A 267 0.17 22.17 -7.63
N THR A 268 -1.10 22.58 -7.55
CA THR A 268 -1.52 23.92 -7.07
C THR A 268 -2.01 23.83 -5.63
N ASP A 269 -2.32 24.96 -4.98
CA ASP A 269 -2.89 24.98 -3.61
C ASP A 269 -4.12 24.09 -3.43
N SER A 270 -4.87 23.84 -4.51
CA SER A 270 -6.02 22.93 -4.52
C SER A 270 -5.65 21.46 -4.31
N ASN A 271 -4.39 21.11 -4.62
CA ASN A 271 -3.81 19.78 -4.53
C ASN A 271 -2.96 19.55 -3.28
N MET A 272 -2.86 20.56 -2.42
CA MET A 272 -1.97 20.54 -1.27
C MET A 272 -2.76 20.15 -0.02
N PHE A 273 -2.25 19.14 0.68
CA PHE A 273 -2.84 18.60 1.90
C PHE A 273 -1.81 18.62 3.02
N PHE A 274 -2.23 19.02 4.21
CA PHE A 274 -1.47 18.77 5.42
C PHE A 274 -1.88 17.40 5.97
N ILE A 275 -0.93 16.48 6.05
CA ILE A 275 -1.16 15.10 6.50
C ILE A 275 -0.61 14.93 7.92
N THR A 276 -1.48 14.60 8.88
CA THR A 276 -1.06 14.20 10.23
C THR A 276 -1.55 12.82 10.58
N THR A 277 -0.72 12.09 11.31
CA THR A 277 -1.12 10.81 11.89
C THR A 277 -1.70 11.03 13.28
N GLY A 278 -2.89 10.50 13.48
CA GLY A 278 -3.54 10.43 14.78
C GLY A 278 -2.98 9.29 15.65
N PRO A 279 -3.38 9.24 16.92
CA PRO A 279 -3.04 8.13 17.80
C PRO A 279 -3.54 6.82 17.20
N THR A 280 -2.71 5.81 17.35
CA THR A 280 -2.97 4.42 17.00
C THR A 280 -4.28 3.93 17.62
N ALA A 281 -5.22 3.41 16.82
CA ALA A 281 -6.49 2.89 17.34
C ALA A 281 -6.24 1.68 18.26
N PRO A 282 -6.89 1.60 19.44
CA PRO A 282 -6.76 0.46 20.33
C PRO A 282 -7.41 -0.80 19.74
N ASP A 283 -6.77 -1.96 19.92
CA ASP A 283 -7.28 -3.27 19.52
C ASP A 283 -8.66 -3.54 20.17
N THR A 284 -9.65 -3.89 19.37
CA THR A 284 -11.01 -4.25 19.85
C THR A 284 -11.28 -5.75 19.88
N SER A 285 -10.26 -6.60 19.74
CA SER A 285 -10.45 -8.06 19.82
C SER A 285 -10.37 -8.57 21.26
N SER A 286 -11.51 -8.59 21.96
CA SER A 286 -11.69 -9.45 23.14
C SER A 286 -12.49 -10.69 22.74
N ASP A 287 -11.79 -11.79 22.48
CA ASP A 287 -12.32 -13.17 22.51
C ASP A 287 -12.48 -13.61 23.97
N SER A 288 -13.34 -12.92 24.72
CA SER A 288 -13.75 -13.34 26.07
C SER A 288 -15.27 -13.24 26.20
N ALA A 289 -15.86 -14.35 26.65
CA ALA A 289 -17.29 -14.57 26.83
C ALA A 289 -17.99 -13.43 27.63
N PRO A 290 -19.32 -13.23 27.46
CA PRO A 290 -19.99 -12.05 27.98
C PRO A 290 -20.11 -12.13 29.50
N VAL A 291 -19.32 -11.35 30.21
CA VAL A 291 -19.64 -11.00 31.60
C VAL A 291 -20.55 -9.78 31.55
N SER A 292 -21.82 -9.98 31.87
CA SER A 292 -22.76 -8.88 32.06
C SER A 292 -22.32 -8.04 33.26
N THR A 293 -22.09 -6.75 33.08
CA THR A 293 -22.87 -5.67 33.74
C THR A 293 -22.35 -4.28 33.35
N THR A 294 -23.32 -3.36 33.29
CA THR A 294 -23.25 -1.88 33.22
C THR A 294 -22.59 -1.24 31.98
N SER A 295 -23.46 -0.95 31.01
CA SER A 295 -23.25 -0.03 29.91
C SER A 295 -22.75 1.35 30.36
N ARG A 296 -21.52 1.69 29.99
CA ARG A 296 -21.06 3.09 29.88
C ARG A 296 -20.74 3.35 28.41
N LYS A 297 -21.72 3.85 27.66
CA LYS A 297 -21.51 4.40 26.31
C LYS A 297 -20.62 5.64 26.42
N VAL A 298 -19.32 5.47 26.22
CA VAL A 298 -18.42 6.60 25.95
C VAL A 298 -18.50 6.87 24.45
N ARG A 299 -19.28 7.89 24.05
CA ARG A 299 -19.19 8.47 22.71
C ARG A 299 -17.89 9.29 22.64
N GLY A 300 -16.80 8.67 22.19
CA GLY A 300 -15.54 9.37 21.91
C GLY A 300 -15.56 9.93 20.48
N GLY A 301 -15.81 11.22 20.31
CA GLY A 301 -15.50 11.94 19.08
C GLY A 301 -14.17 12.67 19.24
N ILE A 302 -13.31 12.66 18.23
CA ILE A 302 -12.05 13.42 18.27
C ILE A 302 -12.37 14.86 17.87
N ARG A 303 -12.14 15.81 18.78
CA ARG A 303 -12.26 17.24 18.51
C ARG A 303 -10.88 17.79 18.18
N ILE A 304 -10.61 18.02 16.90
CA ILE A 304 -9.37 18.68 16.46
C ILE A 304 -9.61 20.19 16.54
N VAL A 305 -8.96 20.84 17.52
CA VAL A 305 -9.08 22.29 17.75
C VAL A 305 -7.85 22.99 17.18
N ASP A 306 -8.08 24.07 16.42
CA ASP A 306 -7.02 24.93 15.88
C ASP A 306 -6.25 25.57 17.05
N SER A 307 -4.93 25.42 17.10
CA SER A 307 -4.08 25.83 18.23
C SER A 307 -3.94 27.36 18.39
N SER A 308 -4.69 28.14 17.61
CA SER A 308 -4.74 29.60 17.69
C SER A 308 -5.81 30.14 18.64
N VAL A 309 -6.60 29.29 19.32
CA VAL A 309 -7.64 29.73 20.27
C VAL A 309 -7.47 29.04 21.61
N SER A 310 -7.16 29.81 22.66
CA SER A 310 -7.05 29.35 24.03
C SER A 310 -8.45 29.05 24.62
N VAL A 311 -8.73 27.78 24.90
CA VAL A 311 -9.94 27.31 25.61
C VAL A 311 -9.54 26.16 26.55
N PRO A 312 -10.13 26.02 27.76
CA PRO A 312 -9.55 25.22 28.82
C PRO A 312 -9.66 23.70 28.61
N THR A 313 -8.72 23.06 29.28
CA THR A 313 -8.25 21.67 29.21
C THR A 313 -9.35 20.61 29.18
N ARG A 314 -9.57 20.01 28.00
CA ARG A 314 -10.12 18.65 27.88
C ARG A 314 -9.25 17.89 26.89
N ALA A 315 -8.72 16.75 27.34
CA ALA A 315 -7.66 15.92 26.74
C ALA A 315 -7.40 16.15 25.23
N GLN A 316 -6.30 16.85 24.93
CA GLN A 316 -5.68 16.83 23.60
C GLN A 316 -4.90 15.51 23.48
N LEU A 317 -5.15 14.75 22.41
CA LEU A 317 -4.31 13.61 22.06
C LEU A 317 -3.10 14.10 21.25
N PRO A 318 -1.89 13.58 21.48
CA PRO A 318 -0.70 13.99 20.75
C PRO A 318 -0.78 13.50 19.29
N PHE A 319 -0.51 14.39 18.35
CA PHE A 319 -0.37 14.06 16.92
C PHE A 319 1.10 14.19 16.53
N GLU A 320 1.58 13.26 15.70
CA GLU A 320 2.92 13.34 15.09
C GLU A 320 2.79 13.73 13.61
N VAL A 321 3.68 14.62 13.16
CA VAL A 321 3.78 15.01 11.74
C VAL A 321 4.53 13.94 10.99
N VAL A 322 3.93 13.43 9.91
CA VAL A 322 4.62 12.51 8.99
C VAL A 322 5.60 13.35 8.18
N LYS A 323 6.90 13.18 8.45
CA LYS A 323 7.99 13.77 7.68
C LYS A 323 8.50 12.80 6.63
#